data_AF-A0A753FXH9-F1
#
_entry.id   AF-A0A753FXH9-F1
#
_cell.length_a   1.000
_cell.length_b   1.000
_cell.length_c   1.000
_cell.angle_alpha   90.00
_cell.angle_beta   90.00
_cell.angle_gamma   90.00
#
_symmetry.space_group_name_H-M   'P 1'
#
loop_
_entity.id
_entity.type
_entity.pdbx_description
1 polymer ?
#
loop_
_entity_poly.entity_id
_entity_poly.type
_entity_poly.pdbx_seq_one_letter_code
_entity_poly.pdbx_strand_id
1 'polypeptide(L)'
;TLNLGYVSPAANLPLKPMVGKDLCVNIELDGGGKRHISGLVTAARVVGHEGRSVTYELRMEPWVKLLTHTSDYKAFQNKTVVDILDEVLAEYPYPVEKRLVESYPVRTWQVQYGETDFDFLQRLMQEWGIYWWFEHSEDSHTLVLADAISAHKACPDSPLVEWHQEGLKLDKEFIHTITA
;
A
#
# COMPACT_ATOMS: atom_id res chain seq x y z
N THR A 1 -6.23 1.47 -3.01
CA THR A 1 -6.38 2.83 -3.58
C THR A 1 -7.09 3.72 -2.59
N LEU A 2 -6.64 4.95 -2.40
CA LEU A 2 -7.24 5.95 -1.53
C LEU A 2 -7.59 7.19 -2.37
N ASN A 3 -8.84 7.66 -2.32
CA ASN A 3 -9.23 8.92 -2.95
C ASN A 3 -9.33 10.00 -1.86
N LEU A 4 -8.59 11.08 -2.05
CA LEU A 4 -8.47 12.19 -1.09
C LEU A 4 -9.18 13.42 -1.65
N GLY A 5 -10.19 13.89 -0.92
CA GLY A 5 -10.80 15.19 -1.17
C GLY A 5 -10.00 16.30 -0.51
N TYR A 6 -9.62 17.33 -1.26
CA TYR A 6 -8.90 18.49 -0.76
C TYR A 6 -9.59 19.78 -1.18
N VAL A 7 -9.97 20.61 -0.21
CA VAL A 7 -10.59 21.92 -0.47
C VAL A 7 -9.55 23.00 -0.26
N SER A 8 -9.35 23.85 -1.27
CA SER A 8 -8.40 24.96 -1.21
C SER A 8 -9.02 26.28 -1.63
N PRO A 9 -8.69 27.40 -0.98
CA PRO A 9 -9.01 28.73 -1.49
C PRO A 9 -8.19 29.07 -2.75
N ALA A 10 -7.09 28.35 -3.03
CA ALA A 10 -6.29 28.53 -4.23
C ALA A 10 -6.91 27.77 -5.41
N ALA A 11 -7.20 28.49 -6.50
CA ALA A 11 -7.80 27.91 -7.72
C ALA A 11 -6.77 27.37 -8.73
N ASN A 12 -5.48 27.39 -8.40
CA ASN A 12 -4.38 27.10 -9.32
C ASN A 12 -3.41 26.03 -8.79
N LEU A 13 -3.89 25.06 -8.01
CA LEU A 13 -3.06 23.97 -7.53
C LEU A 13 -2.41 23.24 -8.75
N PRO A 14 -1.08 23.09 -8.81
CA PRO A 14 -0.40 22.52 -9.96
C PRO A 14 -0.56 20.99 -9.98
N LEU A 15 -1.73 20.50 -10.41
CA LEU A 15 -2.08 19.07 -10.37
C LEU A 15 -1.17 18.19 -11.23
N LYS A 16 -0.77 18.66 -12.42
CA LYS A 16 0.08 17.87 -13.33
C LYS A 16 1.42 17.47 -12.69
N PRO A 17 2.20 18.40 -12.10
CA PRO A 17 3.41 18.06 -11.35
C PRO A 17 3.23 17.13 -10.14
N MET A 18 2.01 17.01 -9.60
CA MET A 18 1.74 16.14 -8.45
C MET A 18 1.65 14.67 -8.85
N VAL A 19 1.17 14.37 -10.07
CA VAL A 19 1.07 12.98 -10.54
C VAL A 19 2.46 12.36 -10.66
N GLY A 20 2.62 11.16 -10.10
CA GLY A 20 3.89 10.43 -10.02
C GLY A 20 4.77 10.85 -8.84
N LYS A 21 4.31 11.72 -7.95
CA LYS A 21 5.01 12.07 -6.71
C LYS A 21 4.49 11.25 -5.54
N ASP A 22 5.38 10.99 -4.58
CA ASP A 22 5.03 10.46 -3.28
C ASP A 22 4.23 11.51 -2.48
N LEU A 23 3.23 11.02 -1.77
CA LEU A 23 2.36 11.77 -0.87
C LEU A 23 2.17 10.96 0.40
N CYS A 24 2.13 11.64 1.55
CA CYS A 24 1.80 11.02 2.83
C CYS A 24 0.63 11.74 3.49
N VAL A 25 -0.35 10.95 3.93
CA VAL A 25 -1.46 11.40 4.76
C VAL A 25 -1.12 11.12 6.21
N ASN A 26 -1.14 12.17 7.04
CA ASN A 26 -0.95 12.08 8.47
C ASN A 26 -2.31 12.07 9.18
N ILE A 27 -2.56 11.04 9.97
CA ILE A 27 -3.77 10.87 10.77
C ILE A 27 -3.35 10.96 12.24
N GLU A 28 -3.85 11.95 12.95
CA GLU A 28 -3.64 12.07 14.39
C GLU A 28 -4.46 11.00 15.12
N LEU A 29 -3.84 10.33 16.08
CA LEU A 29 -4.44 9.26 16.87
C LEU A 29 -4.63 9.74 18.31
N ASP A 30 -5.59 9.11 18.99
CA ASP A 30 -5.82 9.34 20.40
C ASP A 30 -4.56 9.01 21.21
N GLY A 31 -4.21 9.87 22.16
CA GLY A 31 -2.96 9.73 22.93
C GLY A 31 -1.73 10.36 22.25
N GLY A 32 -1.90 11.05 21.12
CA GLY A 32 -0.86 11.89 20.51
C GLY A 32 0.05 11.17 19.51
N GLY A 33 -0.26 9.92 19.16
CA GLY A 33 0.38 9.20 18.06
C GLY A 33 -0.02 9.73 16.69
N LYS A 34 0.73 9.35 15.65
CA LYS A 34 0.40 9.63 14.25
C LYS A 34 0.44 8.34 13.44
N ARG A 35 -0.61 8.11 12.66
CA ARG A 35 -0.64 7.08 11.63
C ARG A 35 -0.36 7.71 10.27
N HIS A 36 0.49 7.04 9.51
CA HIS A 36 0.84 7.47 8.15
C HIS A 36 0.12 6.59 7.12
N ILE A 37 -0.32 7.21 6.03
CA ILE A 37 -0.69 6.52 4.80
C ILE A 37 0.07 7.18 3.65
N SER A 38 1.19 6.59 3.30
CA SER A 38 2.03 6.97 2.17
C SER A 38 1.64 6.26 0.87
N GLY A 39 1.89 6.90 -0.27
CA GLY A 39 1.63 6.34 -1.59
C GLY A 39 2.00 7.30 -2.72
N LEU A 40 1.86 6.82 -3.95
CA LEU A 40 2.04 7.61 -5.17
C LEU A 40 0.73 8.24 -5.61
N VAL A 41 0.78 9.50 -6.01
CA VAL A 41 -0.35 10.16 -6.67
C VAL A 41 -0.46 9.64 -8.11
N THR A 42 -1.48 8.85 -8.41
CA THR A 42 -1.69 8.27 -9.75
C THR A 42 -2.69 9.05 -10.59
N ALA A 43 -3.54 9.86 -9.95
CA ALA A 43 -4.42 10.80 -10.64
C ALA A 43 -4.71 12.01 -9.76
N ALA A 44 -4.97 13.15 -10.40
CA ALA A 44 -5.38 14.38 -9.74
C ALA A 44 -6.37 15.11 -10.63
N ARG A 45 -7.48 15.60 -10.06
CA ARG A 45 -8.50 16.35 -10.81
C ARG A 45 -9.14 17.45 -9.98
N VAL A 46 -9.69 18.45 -10.67
CA VAL A 46 -10.63 19.41 -10.09
C VAL A 46 -12.02 18.76 -10.10
N VAL A 47 -12.68 18.74 -8.95
CA VAL A 47 -14.04 18.19 -8.79
C VAL A 47 -15.07 19.28 -9.02
N GLY A 48 -14.82 20.49 -8.51
CA GLY A 48 -15.75 21.61 -8.64
C GLY A 48 -15.33 22.83 -7.84
N HIS A 49 -16.22 23.82 -7.80
CA HIS A 49 -16.07 25.05 -7.04
C HIS A 49 -17.17 25.14 -5.98
N GLU A 50 -16.80 25.55 -4.78
CA GLU A 50 -17.75 25.82 -3.69
C GLU A 50 -17.48 27.22 -3.15
N GLY A 51 -18.33 28.18 -3.53
CA GLY A 51 -18.15 29.59 -3.20
C GLY A 51 -16.82 30.14 -3.73
N ARG A 52 -15.91 30.49 -2.81
CA ARG A 52 -14.57 31.00 -3.12
C ARG A 52 -13.48 29.92 -3.08
N SER A 53 -13.86 28.67 -2.86
CA SER A 53 -12.95 27.53 -2.77
C SER A 53 -13.09 26.63 -3.98
N VAL A 54 -12.04 25.86 -4.24
CA VAL A 54 -11.98 24.83 -5.27
C VAL A 54 -11.77 23.49 -4.57
N THR A 55 -12.54 22.50 -5.00
CA THR A 55 -12.44 21.12 -4.51
C THR A 55 -11.65 20.31 -5.50
N TYR A 56 -10.60 19.66 -5.01
CA TYR A 56 -9.71 18.77 -5.73
C TYR A 56 -9.88 17.34 -5.24
N GLU A 57 -9.59 16.38 -6.10
CA GLU A 57 -9.49 14.97 -5.75
C GLU A 57 -8.14 14.43 -6.20
N LEU A 58 -7.43 13.78 -5.28
CA LEU A 58 -6.20 13.06 -5.55
C LEU A 58 -6.44 11.56 -5.35
N ARG A 59 -6.02 10.76 -6.33
CA ARG A 59 -5.96 9.30 -6.18
C ARG A 59 -4.56 8.90 -5.79
N MET A 60 -4.46 8.18 -4.68
CA MET A 60 -3.23 7.65 -4.14
C MET A 60 -3.25 6.12 -4.20
N GLU A 61 -2.18 5.52 -4.74
CA GLU A 61 -1.98 4.08 -4.84
C GLU A 61 -0.56 3.73 -4.39
N PRO A 62 -0.31 2.53 -3.85
CA PRO A 62 1.04 2.13 -3.51
C PRO A 62 1.92 2.01 -4.77
N TRP A 63 3.23 2.11 -4.59
CA TRP A 63 4.23 1.98 -5.66
C TRP A 63 4.08 0.71 -6.50
N VAL A 64 3.56 -0.38 -5.93
CA VAL A 64 3.29 -1.63 -6.66
C VAL A 64 2.31 -1.43 -7.83
N LYS A 65 1.53 -0.34 -7.85
CA LYS A 65 0.74 0.06 -9.02
C LYS A 65 1.59 0.23 -10.29
N LEU A 66 2.84 0.67 -10.16
CA LEU A 66 3.75 0.84 -11.29
C LEU A 66 4.00 -0.47 -12.05
N LEU A 67 3.94 -1.60 -11.35
CA LEU A 67 4.13 -2.93 -11.93
C LEU A 67 2.99 -3.33 -12.88
N THR A 68 1.84 -2.64 -12.82
CA THR A 68 0.73 -2.84 -13.76
C THR A 68 0.93 -2.11 -15.09
N HIS A 69 1.96 -1.26 -15.19
CA HIS A 69 2.24 -0.43 -16.37
C HIS A 69 3.36 -0.98 -17.24
N THR A 70 3.97 -2.10 -16.86
CA THR A 70 4.97 -2.80 -17.65
C THR A 70 4.58 -4.27 -17.78
N SER A 71 4.94 -4.87 -18.92
CA SER A 71 4.72 -6.27 -19.24
C SER A 71 5.89 -6.75 -20.10
N ASP A 72 6.35 -7.98 -19.87
CA ASP A 72 7.54 -8.48 -20.54
C ASP A 72 7.48 -10.00 -20.81
N TYR A 73 8.49 -10.50 -21.53
CA TYR A 73 8.76 -11.89 -21.80
C TYR A 73 10.12 -12.28 -21.21
N LYS A 74 10.15 -12.62 -19.91
CA LYS A 74 11.36 -12.96 -19.17
C LYS A 74 11.42 -14.44 -18.83
N ALA A 75 12.62 -15.02 -18.95
CA ALA A 75 12.87 -16.42 -18.61
C ALA A 75 13.83 -16.53 -17.43
N PHE A 76 13.40 -17.23 -16.38
CA PHE A 76 14.13 -17.44 -15.14
C PHE A 76 14.52 -18.91 -15.04
N GLN A 77 15.82 -19.18 -14.97
CA GLN A 77 16.36 -20.55 -14.84
C GLN A 77 17.03 -20.74 -13.49
N ASN A 78 16.88 -21.93 -12.91
CA ASN A 78 17.62 -22.36 -11.72
C ASN A 78 17.54 -21.34 -10.57
N LYS A 79 16.33 -20.82 -10.32
CA LYS A 79 16.03 -19.80 -9.30
C LYS A 79 14.89 -20.27 -8.41
N THR A 80 14.92 -19.89 -7.14
CA THR A 80 13.74 -20.02 -6.26
C THR A 80 12.70 -18.98 -6.64
N VAL A 81 11.46 -19.11 -6.15
CA VAL A 81 10.46 -18.06 -6.33
C VAL A 81 10.94 -16.73 -5.76
N VAL A 82 11.60 -16.73 -4.60
CA VAL A 82 12.09 -15.52 -3.93
C VAL A 82 13.15 -14.82 -4.78
N ASP A 83 14.07 -15.58 -5.39
CA ASP A 83 15.07 -15.00 -6.30
C ASP A 83 14.42 -14.30 -7.51
N ILE A 84 13.31 -14.86 -8.01
CA ILE A 84 12.55 -14.28 -9.12
C ILE A 84 11.81 -13.02 -8.67
N LEU A 85 11.17 -13.06 -7.49
CA LEU A 85 10.52 -11.88 -6.91
C LEU A 85 11.54 -10.75 -6.73
N ASP A 86 12.72 -11.04 -6.19
CA ASP A 86 13.81 -10.08 -6.00
C ASP A 86 14.27 -9.48 -7.33
N GLU A 87 14.47 -10.30 -8.36
CA GLU A 87 14.93 -9.83 -9.68
C GLU A 87 13.94 -8.88 -10.34
N VAL A 88 12.65 -9.19 -10.29
CA VAL A 88 11.60 -8.32 -10.85
C VAL A 88 11.43 -7.05 -10.00
N LEU A 89 11.42 -7.17 -8.67
CA LEU A 89 11.23 -6.02 -7.77
C LEU A 89 12.46 -5.09 -7.75
N ALA A 90 13.66 -5.57 -8.07
CA ALA A 90 14.89 -4.76 -8.11
C ALA A 90 14.87 -3.65 -9.18
N GLU A 91 14.01 -3.74 -10.20
CA GLU A 91 13.82 -2.67 -11.19
C GLU A 91 13.11 -1.44 -10.62
N TYR A 92 12.54 -1.55 -9.42
CA TYR A 92 11.75 -0.52 -8.76
C TYR A 92 12.49 0.01 -7.53
N PRO A 93 12.75 1.32 -7.42
CA PRO A 93 13.56 1.91 -6.34
C PRO A 93 12.75 2.10 -5.05
N TYR A 94 12.01 1.08 -4.62
CA TYR A 94 11.13 1.12 -3.46
C TYR A 94 11.45 0.01 -2.46
N PRO A 95 11.21 0.24 -1.16
CA PRO A 95 11.60 -0.71 -0.13
C PRO A 95 10.71 -1.96 -0.17
N VAL A 96 11.37 -3.11 -0.08
CA VAL A 96 10.78 -4.45 0.07
C VAL A 96 11.42 -5.12 1.27
N GLU A 97 10.60 -5.68 2.16
CA GLU A 97 11.04 -6.51 3.29
C GLU A 97 10.49 -7.92 3.13
N LYS A 98 11.33 -8.93 3.35
CA LYS A 98 10.94 -10.34 3.29
C LYS A 98 10.92 -10.91 4.71
N ARG A 99 9.74 -11.32 5.18
CA ARG A 99 9.49 -12.02 6.44
C ARG A 99 8.99 -13.43 6.15
N LEU A 100 9.84 -14.19 5.46
CA LEU A 100 9.56 -15.54 4.97
C LEU A 100 10.26 -16.56 5.89
N VAL A 101 9.54 -17.59 6.31
CA VAL A 101 10.03 -18.66 7.18
C VAL A 101 10.23 -19.97 6.41
N GLU A 102 9.47 -20.17 5.34
CA GLU A 102 9.55 -21.38 4.52
C GLU A 102 10.79 -21.38 3.62
N SER A 103 11.21 -22.59 3.21
CA SER A 103 12.23 -22.77 2.18
C SER A 103 11.58 -23.06 0.83
N TYR A 104 11.95 -22.29 -0.19
CA TYR A 104 11.38 -22.43 -1.53
C TYR A 104 12.35 -23.22 -2.43
N PRO A 105 11.88 -24.25 -3.16
CA PRO A 105 12.74 -25.05 -4.00
C PRO A 105 13.17 -24.28 -5.26
N VAL A 106 14.35 -24.63 -5.77
CA VAL A 106 14.86 -24.11 -7.03
C VAL A 106 14.03 -24.67 -8.19
N ARG A 107 13.56 -23.78 -9.07
CA ARG A 107 12.84 -24.12 -10.29
C ARG A 107 13.81 -24.19 -11.45
N THR A 108 13.74 -25.27 -12.23
CA THR A 108 14.53 -25.41 -13.47
C THR A 108 14.19 -24.32 -14.47
N TRP A 109 12.91 -23.96 -14.57
CA TRP A 109 12.40 -23.01 -15.56
C TRP A 109 11.12 -22.33 -15.07
N GLN A 110 11.07 -21.01 -15.13
CA GLN A 110 9.89 -20.20 -14.87
C GLN A 110 9.87 -19.04 -15.88
N VAL A 111 8.69 -18.70 -16.40
CA VAL A 111 8.54 -17.65 -17.42
C VAL A 111 7.49 -16.63 -16.98
N GLN A 112 7.78 -15.37 -17.23
CA GLN A 112 6.80 -14.28 -17.35
C GLN A 112 6.47 -14.17 -18.84
N TYR A 113 5.22 -14.42 -19.24
CA TYR A 113 4.86 -14.53 -20.67
C TYR A 113 3.78 -13.52 -21.06
N GLY A 114 4.19 -12.28 -21.34
CA GLY A 114 3.27 -11.24 -21.81
C GLY A 114 2.24 -10.78 -20.77
N GLU A 115 2.47 -11.12 -19.50
CA GLU A 115 1.70 -10.64 -18.35
C GLU A 115 2.44 -9.45 -17.71
N THR A 116 1.72 -8.59 -16.98
CA THR A 116 2.35 -7.47 -16.29
C THR A 116 3.28 -7.97 -15.18
N ASP A 117 4.26 -7.16 -14.77
CA ASP A 117 5.11 -7.52 -13.62
C ASP A 117 4.24 -7.79 -12.38
N PHE A 118 3.16 -7.01 -12.21
CA PHE A 118 2.24 -7.20 -11.09
C PHE A 118 1.56 -8.57 -11.16
N ASP A 119 0.97 -8.91 -12.30
CA ASP A 119 0.26 -10.18 -12.47
C ASP A 119 1.20 -11.38 -12.32
N PHE A 120 2.42 -11.27 -12.85
CA PHE A 120 3.45 -12.29 -12.70
C PHE A 120 3.81 -12.53 -11.24
N LEU A 121 4.09 -11.46 -10.49
CA LEU A 121 4.41 -11.57 -9.06
C LEU A 121 3.21 -12.09 -8.27
N GLN A 122 1.99 -11.61 -8.53
CA GLN A 122 0.80 -12.11 -7.83
C GLN A 122 0.61 -13.61 -8.08
N ARG A 123 0.73 -14.07 -9.32
CA ARG A 123 0.59 -15.49 -9.67
C ARG A 123 1.64 -16.35 -8.94
N LEU A 124 2.90 -15.92 -8.93
CA LEU A 124 3.96 -16.62 -8.20
C LEU A 124 3.73 -16.63 -6.70
N MET A 125 3.38 -15.47 -6.12
CA MET A 125 3.11 -15.36 -4.68
C MET A 125 1.95 -16.28 -4.26
N GLN A 126 0.85 -16.28 -5.03
CA GLN A 126 -0.30 -17.15 -4.79
C GLN A 126 0.04 -18.64 -4.89
N GLU A 127 0.83 -19.04 -5.90
CA GLU A 127 1.24 -20.44 -6.09
C GLU A 127 2.06 -20.97 -4.90
N TRP A 128 2.85 -20.09 -4.27
CA TRP A 128 3.79 -20.45 -3.21
C TRP A 128 3.33 -20.07 -1.80
N GLY A 129 2.11 -19.57 -1.64
CA GLY A 129 1.57 -19.18 -0.33
C GLY A 129 2.23 -17.92 0.25
N ILE A 130 2.85 -17.10 -0.58
CA ILE A 130 3.36 -15.79 -0.18
C ILE A 130 2.23 -14.78 -0.31
N TYR A 131 2.02 -13.99 0.73
CA TYR A 131 1.11 -12.86 0.73
C TYR A 131 1.88 -11.60 1.15
N TRP A 132 1.21 -10.44 1.08
CA TRP A 132 1.90 -9.18 1.29
C TRP A 132 0.98 -8.08 1.84
N TRP A 133 1.61 -7.07 2.46
CA TRP A 133 0.97 -5.82 2.88
C TRP A 133 1.96 -4.65 2.79
N PHE A 134 1.51 -3.46 3.16
CA PHE A 134 2.36 -2.27 3.29
C PHE A 134 2.50 -1.83 4.73
N GLU A 135 3.74 -1.56 5.15
CA GLU A 135 4.03 -0.80 6.37
C GLU A 135 4.34 0.64 5.98
N HIS A 136 3.52 1.57 6.44
CA HIS A 136 3.63 2.99 6.12
C HIS A 136 4.48 3.72 7.16
N SER A 137 5.34 4.61 6.69
CA SER A 137 6.08 5.60 7.47
C SER A 137 5.83 7.00 6.90
N GLU A 138 6.35 8.03 7.55
CA GLU A 138 6.14 9.43 7.17
C GLU A 138 6.51 9.72 5.71
N ASP A 139 7.61 9.13 5.21
CA ASP A 139 8.15 9.45 3.88
C ASP A 139 8.06 8.28 2.88
N SER A 140 7.60 7.09 3.29
CA SER A 140 7.61 5.91 2.42
C SER A 140 6.66 4.82 2.89
N HIS A 141 6.43 3.81 2.06
CA HIS A 141 5.79 2.56 2.45
C HIS A 141 6.60 1.37 1.96
N THR A 142 6.79 0.39 2.84
CA THR A 142 7.55 -0.84 2.56
C THR A 142 6.60 -1.95 2.18
N LEU A 143 6.84 -2.59 1.04
CA LEU A 143 6.17 -3.83 0.68
C LEU A 143 6.72 -4.95 1.56
N VAL A 144 5.89 -5.54 2.40
CA VAL A 144 6.29 -6.69 3.24
C VAL A 144 5.77 -7.96 2.60
N LEU A 145 6.66 -8.90 2.28
CA LEU A 145 6.33 -10.25 1.80
C LEU A 145 6.38 -11.22 2.98
N ALA A 146 5.38 -12.09 3.11
CA ALA A 146 5.27 -13.01 4.23
C ALA A 146 4.62 -14.34 3.84
N ASP A 147 4.91 -15.39 4.60
CA ASP A 147 4.32 -16.73 4.46
C ASP A 147 3.80 -17.31 5.80
N ALA A 148 4.06 -16.64 6.93
CA ALA A 148 3.73 -17.13 8.26
C ALA A 148 3.10 -16.05 9.15
N ILE A 149 2.32 -16.47 10.16
CA ILE A 149 1.69 -15.55 11.12
C ILE A 149 2.71 -14.77 11.97
N SER A 150 3.90 -15.35 12.17
CA SER A 150 5.00 -14.71 12.90
C SER A 150 5.55 -13.45 12.22
N ALA A 151 5.23 -13.21 10.96
CA ALA A 151 5.63 -12.01 10.23
C ALA A 151 4.85 -10.75 10.67
N HIS A 152 3.70 -10.92 11.31
CA HIS A 152 2.83 -9.83 11.75
C HIS A 152 3.29 -9.22 13.07
N LYS A 153 3.11 -7.92 13.21
CA LYS A 153 3.35 -7.18 14.46
C LYS A 153 2.02 -6.59 14.92
N ALA A 154 1.81 -6.54 16.23
CA ALA A 154 0.69 -5.79 16.78
C ALA A 154 0.81 -4.32 16.36
N CYS A 155 -0.33 -3.71 16.01
CA CYS A 155 -0.38 -2.27 15.74
C CYS A 155 0.01 -1.51 17.02
N PRO A 156 1.11 -0.74 17.04
CA PRO A 156 1.52 0.01 18.22
C PRO A 156 0.43 0.98 18.70
N ASP A 157 -0.33 1.51 17.75
CA ASP A 157 -1.31 2.58 17.98
C ASP A 157 -2.73 2.08 18.27
N SER A 158 -2.95 0.75 18.29
CA SER A 158 -4.25 0.18 18.65
C SER A 158 -4.09 -1.04 19.57
N PRO A 159 -3.58 -0.86 20.79
CA PRO A 159 -3.62 -1.91 21.78
C PRO A 159 -5.05 -1.97 22.37
N LEU A 160 -5.88 -2.90 21.87
CA LEU A 160 -7.26 -3.16 22.32
C LEU A 160 -8.26 -2.02 22.04
N VAL A 161 -9.25 -2.27 21.16
CA VAL A 161 -10.44 -1.41 21.07
C VAL A 161 -11.45 -1.90 22.11
N GLU A 162 -11.78 -1.05 23.08
CA GLU A 162 -12.73 -1.39 24.13
C GLU A 162 -14.18 -1.28 23.64
N TRP A 163 -15.04 -2.16 24.15
CA TRP A 163 -16.48 -2.01 23.98
C TRP A 163 -17.03 -1.06 25.04
N HIS A 164 -17.83 -0.08 24.61
CA HIS A 164 -18.50 0.87 25.50
C HIS A 164 -19.95 1.07 25.05
N GLN A 165 -20.85 1.27 26.02
CA GLN A 165 -22.26 1.48 25.73
C GLN A 165 -22.49 2.78 24.94
N GLU A 166 -23.39 2.74 23.96
CA GLU A 166 -23.81 3.89 23.17
C GLU A 166 -24.34 5.03 24.06
N GLY A 167 -23.91 6.27 23.77
CA GLY A 167 -24.25 7.48 24.55
C GLY A 167 -23.15 7.97 25.49
N LEU A 168 -22.07 7.20 25.68
CA LEU A 168 -20.85 7.67 26.32
C LEU A 168 -20.04 8.50 25.32
N LYS A 169 -19.84 9.80 25.61
CA LYS A 169 -18.95 10.66 24.82
C LYS A 169 -17.51 10.39 25.26
N LEU A 170 -16.90 9.40 24.64
CA LEU A 170 -15.48 9.10 24.79
C LEU A 170 -14.69 9.86 23.73
N ASP A 171 -13.64 10.55 24.14
CA ASP A 171 -12.65 11.14 23.23
C ASP A 171 -11.63 10.05 22.81
N LYS A 172 -12.12 8.84 22.49
CA LYS A 172 -11.35 7.68 22.01
C LYS A 172 -12.19 6.77 21.10
N GLU A 173 -11.56 6.04 20.17
CA GLU A 173 -12.23 4.97 19.40
C GLU A 173 -12.80 3.85 20.30
N PHE A 174 -14.05 3.43 20.06
CA PHE A 174 -14.71 2.35 20.81
C PHE A 174 -15.71 1.54 19.96
N ILE A 175 -15.97 0.30 20.37
CA ILE A 175 -17.04 -0.53 19.79
C ILE A 175 -18.33 -0.26 20.57
N HIS A 176 -19.38 0.24 19.92
CA HIS A 176 -20.68 0.48 20.56
C HIS A 176 -21.73 -0.60 20.25
N THR A 177 -21.52 -1.41 19.22
CA THR A 177 -22.45 -2.48 18.83
C THR A 177 -21.67 -3.65 18.23
N ILE A 178 -22.02 -4.87 18.64
CA ILE A 178 -21.52 -6.12 18.05
C ILE A 178 -22.75 -6.92 17.63
N THR A 179 -22.96 -7.10 16.33
CA THR A 179 -24.01 -7.94 15.76
C THR A 179 -23.41 -9.22 15.20
N ALA A 180 -24.09 -10.35 15.41
CA ALA A 180 -23.75 -11.65 14.83
C ALA A 180 -24.40 -11.85 13.45
#